data_AF-A0AAE0DG68-F1
#
_entry.id   AF-A0AAE0DG68-F1
#
_cell.length_a   1.000
_cell.length_b   1.000
_cell.length_c   1.000
_cell.angle_alpha   90.00
_cell.angle_beta   90.00
_cell.angle_gamma   90.00
#
_symmetry.space_group_name_H-M   'P 1'
#
loop_
_entity.id
_entity.type
_entity.pdbx_description
1 polymer ?
#
loop_
_entity_poly.entity_id
_entity_poly.type
_entity_poly.pdbx_seq_one_letter_code
_entity_poly.pdbx_strand_id
1 'polypeptide(L)'
;MKLEVGQHLRGKAGSCKVLEQLHHGVWTAIDTNYQKVVVKTAPKQRLDNERQVLECVGEHPCIRQMIDTSQDPPSLVLRHLDDDLLSTSNAKKLAEPDIKFVARKILEALSALHQLGYVHTDIKPDNVLVNYGNDAARFSEVQLGDCGDVCRVDPNAGPLEGHIIGAAVFRSPEAMLNLRWGTPTDIWSFGATLISLIWGYNWHIFKPDNIEPDHEEYGLQVLVKQVSIFWAISSNFKEIADEERLGILTAVINHINDNKMWKPFSRAEDVELSEEDRNFIEKIMKLDPRDRPTAKELLQDEWFGSA
;
A
#
# COMPACT_ATOMS: atom_id res chain seq x y z
N MET A 1 23.03 -8.59 16.89
CA MET A 1 24.08 -8.96 15.93
C MET A 1 23.65 -8.47 14.56
N LYS A 2 24.55 -7.91 13.73
CA LYS A 2 24.21 -7.54 12.34
C LYS A 2 24.41 -8.78 11.46
N LEU A 3 23.54 -8.92 10.47
CA LEU A 3 23.58 -10.01 9.49
C LEU A 3 24.69 -9.74 8.46
N GLU A 4 25.41 -10.78 8.04
CA GLU A 4 26.56 -10.66 7.12
C GLU A 4 26.44 -11.59 5.90
N VAL A 5 27.01 -11.16 4.77
CA VAL A 5 27.10 -11.98 3.55
C VAL A 5 27.91 -13.25 3.82
N GLY A 6 27.40 -14.40 3.38
CA GLY A 6 28.00 -15.71 3.60
C GLY A 6 27.65 -16.35 4.95
N GLN A 7 26.98 -15.61 5.84
CA GLN A 7 26.48 -16.16 7.11
C GLN A 7 25.45 -17.26 6.85
N HIS A 8 25.56 -18.34 7.61
CA HIS A 8 24.57 -19.41 7.62
C HIS A 8 23.59 -19.16 8.75
N LEU A 9 22.32 -18.99 8.41
CA LEU A 9 21.23 -18.86 9.37
C LEU A 9 20.57 -20.21 9.55
N ARG A 10 20.39 -20.60 10.81
CA ARG A 10 19.55 -21.75 11.18
C ARG A 10 18.15 -21.23 11.48
N GLY A 11 17.17 -21.72 10.72
CA GLY A 11 15.76 -21.50 11.00
C GLY A 11 15.16 -22.64 11.84
N LYS A 12 13.83 -22.68 11.96
CA LYS A 12 13.11 -23.76 12.63
C LYS A 12 13.00 -24.99 11.73
N ALA A 13 12.76 -24.80 10.44
CA ALA A 13 12.53 -25.86 9.46
C ALA A 13 13.78 -26.21 8.65
N GLY A 14 14.72 -25.27 8.51
CA GLY A 14 15.96 -25.51 7.75
C GLY A 14 17.08 -24.53 8.04
N SER A 15 17.93 -24.31 7.04
CA SER A 15 18.98 -23.30 7.09
C SER A 15 19.13 -22.61 5.74
N CYS A 16 19.56 -21.36 5.75
CA CYS A 16 19.87 -20.62 4.53
C CYS A 16 21.23 -19.92 4.65
N LYS A 17 21.89 -19.74 3.51
CA LYS A 17 23.13 -18.98 3.40
C LYS A 17 22.83 -17.62 2.77
N VAL A 18 23.17 -16.56 3.48
CA VAL A 18 22.97 -15.17 3.05
C VAL A 18 23.91 -14.85 1.89
N LEU A 19 23.39 -14.22 0.85
CA LEU A 19 24.12 -13.95 -0.39
C LEU A 19 24.44 -12.47 -0.55
N GLU A 20 23.45 -11.60 -0.50
CA GLU A 20 23.63 -10.16 -0.71
C GLU A 20 22.58 -9.36 0.04
N GLN A 21 22.90 -8.11 0.32
CA GLN A 21 21.95 -7.16 0.88
C GLN A 21 21.24 -6.43 -0.25
N LEU A 22 19.90 -6.49 -0.29
CA LEU A 22 19.10 -5.72 -1.26
C LEU A 22 18.92 -4.28 -0.77
N HIS A 23 18.52 -4.12 0.48
CA HIS A 23 18.40 -2.83 1.14
C HIS A 23 18.50 -2.99 2.66
N HIS A 24 18.31 -1.91 3.42
CA HIS A 24 18.41 -1.95 4.87
C HIS A 24 17.45 -3.00 5.46
N GLY A 25 18.03 -4.02 6.12
CA GLY A 25 17.31 -5.08 6.79
C GLY A 25 16.75 -6.19 5.88
N VAL A 26 16.99 -6.18 4.57
CA VAL A 26 16.49 -7.21 3.64
C VAL A 26 17.63 -7.77 2.80
N TRP A 27 17.71 -9.09 2.76
CA TRP A 27 18.81 -9.84 2.18
C TRP A 27 18.28 -10.96 1.31
N THR A 28 18.98 -11.32 0.23
CA THR A 28 18.74 -12.59 -0.44
C THR A 28 19.57 -13.69 0.23
N ALA A 29 19.04 -14.91 0.18
CA ALA A 29 19.72 -16.10 0.65
C ALA A 29 19.34 -17.30 -0.21
N ILE A 30 20.08 -18.39 -0.07
CA ILE A 30 19.75 -19.71 -0.63
C ILE A 30 19.50 -20.70 0.47
N ASP A 31 18.42 -21.46 0.39
CA ASP A 31 18.13 -22.55 1.31
C ASP A 31 18.98 -23.81 1.01
N THR A 32 18.79 -24.87 1.79
CA THR A 32 19.47 -26.16 1.59
C THR A 32 19.11 -26.88 0.28
N ASN A 33 18.01 -26.49 -0.36
CA ASN A 33 17.54 -27.01 -1.64
C ASN A 33 17.96 -26.10 -2.81
N TYR A 34 18.87 -25.15 -2.57
CA TYR A 34 19.34 -24.16 -3.54
C TYR A 34 18.23 -23.24 -4.09
N GLN A 35 17.11 -23.10 -3.36
CA GLN A 35 16.06 -22.15 -3.69
C GLN A 35 16.39 -20.77 -3.13
N LYS A 36 16.12 -19.73 -3.93
CA LYS A 36 16.25 -18.35 -3.47
C LYS A 36 15.17 -18.04 -2.45
N VAL A 37 15.57 -17.40 -1.36
CA VAL A 37 14.69 -16.89 -0.30
C VAL A 37 15.11 -15.49 0.08
N VAL A 38 14.26 -14.79 0.82
CA VAL A 38 14.58 -13.47 1.38
C VAL A 38 14.66 -13.56 2.90
N VAL A 39 15.71 -12.99 3.47
CA VAL A 39 15.88 -12.86 4.92
C VAL A 39 15.60 -11.41 5.30
N LYS A 40 14.60 -11.21 6.16
CA LYS A 40 14.21 -9.89 6.68
C LYS A 40 14.57 -9.78 8.16
N THR A 41 15.32 -8.74 8.50
CA THR A 41 15.59 -8.27 9.86
C THR A 41 14.91 -6.94 10.09
N ALA A 42 14.27 -6.78 11.24
CA ALA A 42 13.60 -5.56 11.67
C ALA A 42 13.56 -5.55 13.22
N PRO A 43 13.10 -4.45 13.86
CA PRO A 43 12.78 -4.47 15.28
C PRO A 43 11.87 -5.66 15.61
N LYS A 44 12.16 -6.33 16.73
CA LYS A 44 11.50 -7.58 17.11
C LYS A 44 9.97 -7.50 17.05
N GLN A 45 9.38 -6.38 17.49
CA GLN A 45 7.94 -6.16 17.45
C GLN A 45 7.36 -6.26 16.03
N ARG A 46 8.04 -5.69 15.01
CA ARG A 46 7.59 -5.78 13.61
C ARG A 46 7.73 -7.19 13.06
N LEU A 47 8.81 -7.91 13.39
CA LEU A 47 8.99 -9.31 12.97
C LEU A 47 7.96 -10.23 13.62
N ASP A 48 7.69 -10.05 14.91
CA ASP A 48 6.68 -10.82 15.65
C ASP A 48 5.27 -10.56 15.11
N ASN A 49 4.97 -9.30 14.77
CA ASN A 49 3.70 -8.91 14.17
C ASN A 49 3.51 -9.51 12.77
N GLU A 50 4.49 -9.35 11.88
CA GLU A 50 4.46 -9.92 10.53
C GLU A 50 4.32 -11.44 10.56
N ARG A 51 5.08 -12.12 11.42
CA ARG A 51 4.95 -13.57 11.65
C ARG A 51 3.54 -13.94 12.06
N GLN A 52 2.97 -13.25 13.05
CA GLN A 52 1.63 -13.55 13.56
C GLN A 52 0.56 -13.32 12.49
N VAL A 53 0.64 -12.23 11.73
CA VAL A 53 -0.30 -11.93 10.65
C VAL A 53 -0.24 -13.01 9.57
N LEU A 54 0.96 -13.37 9.11
CA LEU A 54 1.14 -14.40 8.10
C LEU A 54 0.70 -15.79 8.58
N GLU A 55 0.94 -16.13 9.86
CA GLU A 55 0.40 -17.36 10.48
C GLU A 55 -1.13 -17.35 10.55
N CYS A 56 -1.75 -16.21 10.85
CA CYS A 56 -3.22 -16.08 10.91
C CYS A 56 -3.88 -16.14 9.53
N VAL A 57 -3.27 -15.55 8.51
CA VAL A 57 -3.77 -15.59 7.12
C VAL A 57 -3.58 -16.99 6.53
N GLY A 58 -2.46 -17.64 6.83
CA GLY A 58 -2.07 -18.90 6.23
C GLY A 58 -1.63 -18.75 4.78
N GLU A 59 -1.65 -19.86 4.03
CA GLU A 59 -1.29 -19.86 2.62
C GLU A 59 -2.34 -19.11 1.79
N HIS A 60 -1.91 -18.07 1.09
CA HIS A 60 -2.74 -17.28 0.21
C HIS A 60 -1.94 -16.86 -1.03
N PRO A 61 -2.45 -17.06 -2.26
CA PRO A 61 -1.67 -16.86 -3.49
C PRO A 61 -1.25 -15.40 -3.72
N CYS A 62 -1.98 -14.45 -3.13
CA CYS A 62 -1.77 -13.01 -3.32
C CYS A 62 -1.09 -12.33 -2.12
N ILE A 63 -0.67 -13.08 -1.09
CA ILE A 63 0.06 -12.55 0.08
C ILE A 63 1.38 -13.29 0.20
N ARG A 64 2.48 -12.55 0.40
CA ARG A 64 3.83 -13.11 0.45
C ARG A 64 3.94 -14.12 1.59
N GLN A 65 4.42 -15.31 1.25
CA GLN A 65 4.51 -16.42 2.21
C GLN A 65 5.77 -16.35 3.08
N MET A 66 5.60 -16.66 4.37
CA MET A 66 6.69 -16.94 5.29
C MET A 66 7.10 -18.41 5.17
N ILE A 67 8.39 -18.64 4.96
CA ILE A 67 8.97 -19.98 4.82
C ILE A 67 9.50 -20.48 6.17
N ASP A 68 10.21 -19.63 6.91
CA ASP A 68 10.85 -20.02 8.17
C ASP A 68 11.14 -18.78 9.04
N THR A 69 11.62 -18.98 10.27
CA THR A 69 12.13 -17.91 11.15
C THR A 69 13.47 -18.30 11.77
N SER A 70 14.36 -17.32 11.94
CA SER A 70 15.65 -17.48 12.63
C SER A 70 15.70 -16.66 13.91
N GLN A 71 16.39 -17.16 14.92
CA GLN A 71 16.51 -16.51 16.24
C GLN A 71 17.80 -15.71 16.41
N ASP A 72 18.87 -16.04 15.67
CA ASP A 72 20.18 -15.40 15.83
C ASP A 72 20.83 -15.06 14.47
N PRO A 73 20.71 -13.80 14.01
CA PRO A 73 19.85 -12.75 14.58
C PRO A 73 18.35 -13.00 14.31
N PRO A 74 17.42 -12.41 15.10
CA PRO A 74 15.98 -12.50 14.86
C PRO A 74 15.63 -12.06 13.43
N SER A 75 15.07 -12.98 12.65
CA SER A 75 14.80 -12.77 11.22
C SER A 75 13.60 -13.60 10.75
N LEU A 76 12.90 -13.10 9.73
CA LEU A 76 11.94 -13.89 8.94
C LEU A 76 12.60 -14.36 7.65
N VAL A 77 12.36 -15.61 7.28
CA VAL A 77 12.72 -16.16 5.97
C VAL A 77 11.43 -16.19 5.14
N LEU A 78 11.39 -15.40 4.08
CA LEU A 78 10.23 -15.16 3.23
C LEU A 78 10.47 -15.71 1.82
N ARG A 79 9.39 -16.02 1.12
CA ARG A 79 9.43 -16.40 -0.31
C ARG A 79 10.09 -15.29 -1.12
N HIS A 80 11.01 -15.66 -2.01
CA HIS A 80 11.58 -14.74 -2.99
C HIS A 80 10.58 -14.50 -4.13
N LEU A 81 10.46 -13.25 -4.55
CA LEU A 81 9.83 -12.85 -5.82
C LEU A 81 10.86 -12.02 -6.61
N ASP A 82 10.73 -12.01 -7.93
CA ASP A 82 11.72 -11.42 -8.84
C ASP A 82 11.93 -9.92 -8.61
N ASP A 83 10.87 -9.16 -8.36
CA ASP A 83 10.91 -7.69 -8.28
C ASP A 83 9.76 -7.11 -7.44
N ASP A 84 9.75 -5.78 -7.29
CA ASP A 84 8.64 -4.98 -6.76
C ASP A 84 8.03 -4.07 -7.83
N LEU A 85 6.79 -3.60 -7.64
CA LEU A 85 6.12 -2.76 -8.62
C LEU A 85 6.69 -1.35 -8.74
N LEU A 86 7.36 -0.81 -7.73
CA LEU A 86 8.02 0.49 -7.85
C LEU A 86 9.15 0.39 -8.88
N SER A 87 10.08 -0.53 -8.67
CA SER A 87 11.22 -0.81 -9.55
C SER A 87 10.74 -1.16 -10.97
N THR A 88 9.76 -2.04 -11.06
CA THR A 88 9.21 -2.53 -12.32
C THR A 88 8.51 -1.44 -13.14
N SER A 89 7.67 -0.62 -12.51
CA SER A 89 6.93 0.47 -13.18
C SER A 89 7.83 1.67 -13.52
N ASN A 90 8.92 1.86 -12.79
CA ASN A 90 9.94 2.87 -13.09
C ASN A 90 10.80 2.49 -14.30
N ALA A 91 11.16 1.21 -14.41
CA ALA A 91 11.94 0.71 -15.54
C ALA A 91 11.12 0.74 -16.84
N LYS A 92 9.85 0.32 -16.77
CA LYS A 92 8.91 0.37 -17.89
C LYS A 92 7.49 0.45 -17.37
N LYS A 93 6.77 1.48 -17.82
CA LYS A 93 5.34 1.65 -17.58
C LYS A 93 4.55 0.36 -17.87
N LEU A 94 3.57 0.06 -17.03
CA LEU A 94 2.71 -1.12 -17.18
C LEU A 94 1.66 -0.86 -18.26
N ALA A 95 1.34 -1.89 -19.04
CA ALA A 95 0.20 -1.84 -19.94
C ALA A 95 -1.10 -2.06 -19.14
N GLU A 96 -2.23 -1.61 -19.67
CA GLU A 96 -3.53 -1.72 -18.99
C GLU A 96 -3.87 -3.15 -18.52
N PRO A 97 -3.64 -4.23 -19.30
CA PRO A 97 -3.90 -5.59 -18.81
C PRO A 97 -3.05 -5.97 -17.60
N ASP A 98 -1.80 -5.50 -17.54
CA ASP A 98 -0.90 -5.73 -16.40
C ASP A 98 -1.41 -4.96 -15.16
N ILE A 99 -1.87 -3.71 -15.34
CA ILE A 99 -2.43 -2.88 -14.27
C ILE A 99 -3.69 -3.54 -13.70
N LYS A 100 -4.62 -4.00 -14.55
CA LYS A 100 -5.82 -4.71 -14.11
C LYS A 100 -5.49 -6.02 -13.40
N PHE A 101 -4.50 -6.78 -13.89
CA PHE A 101 -4.05 -8.01 -13.23
C PHE A 101 -3.49 -7.72 -11.84
N VAL A 102 -2.58 -6.75 -11.72
CA VAL A 102 -2.01 -6.29 -10.45
C VAL A 102 -3.11 -5.81 -9.49
N ALA A 103 -4.00 -4.95 -9.97
CA ALA A 103 -5.05 -4.36 -9.15
C ALA A 103 -5.96 -5.43 -8.55
N ARG A 104 -6.34 -6.44 -9.34
CA ARG A 104 -7.12 -7.59 -8.88
C ARG A 104 -6.37 -8.34 -7.76
N LYS A 105 -5.07 -8.58 -7.93
CA LYS A 105 -4.25 -9.32 -6.96
C LYS A 105 -4.09 -8.57 -5.64
N ILE A 106 -3.94 -7.25 -5.68
CA ILE A 106 -3.95 -6.40 -4.48
C ILE A 106 -5.31 -6.49 -3.77
N LEU A 107 -6.42 -6.37 -4.50
CA LEU A 107 -7.75 -6.45 -3.90
C LEU A 107 -8.07 -7.84 -3.33
N GLU A 108 -7.62 -8.92 -3.96
CA GLU A 108 -7.72 -10.29 -3.43
C GLU A 108 -6.97 -10.42 -2.10
N ALA A 109 -5.76 -9.87 -2.01
CA ALA A 109 -4.97 -9.85 -0.77
C ALA A 109 -5.64 -9.01 0.33
N LEU A 110 -6.10 -7.80 -0.01
CA LEU A 110 -6.82 -6.93 0.92
C LEU A 110 -8.11 -7.57 1.41
N SER A 111 -8.90 -8.20 0.53
CA SER A 111 -10.11 -8.92 0.91
C SER A 111 -9.81 -10.04 1.92
N ALA A 112 -8.73 -10.79 1.75
CA ALA A 112 -8.32 -11.83 2.70
C ALA A 112 -7.93 -11.25 4.08
N LEU A 113 -7.16 -10.16 4.10
CA LEU A 113 -6.79 -9.47 5.34
C LEU A 113 -8.00 -8.85 6.05
N HIS A 114 -8.84 -8.13 5.31
CA HIS A 114 -9.99 -7.41 5.82
C HIS A 114 -11.04 -8.35 6.42
N GLN A 115 -11.24 -9.55 5.84
CA GLN A 115 -12.12 -10.58 6.38
C GLN A 115 -11.68 -11.08 7.77
N LEU A 116 -10.39 -11.01 8.09
CA LEU A 116 -9.84 -11.36 9.39
C LEU A 116 -9.77 -10.16 10.36
N GLY A 117 -10.21 -8.98 9.91
CA GLY A 117 -10.15 -7.72 10.68
C GLY A 117 -8.79 -7.04 10.69
N TYR A 118 -7.89 -7.41 9.77
CA TYR A 118 -6.59 -6.75 9.61
C TYR A 118 -6.68 -5.59 8.63
N VAL A 119 -5.88 -4.54 8.89
CA VAL A 119 -5.64 -3.41 7.98
C VAL A 119 -4.16 -3.41 7.65
N HIS A 120 -3.80 -3.31 6.36
CA HIS A 120 -2.41 -3.36 5.92
C HIS A 120 -1.62 -2.11 6.29
N THR A 121 -2.24 -0.95 6.19
CA THR A 121 -1.74 0.38 6.57
C THR A 121 -0.63 0.98 5.70
N ASP A 122 0.04 0.19 4.85
CA ASP A 122 1.11 0.66 3.95
C ASP A 122 1.02 0.05 2.54
N ILE A 123 -0.14 0.17 1.88
CA ILE A 123 -0.28 -0.21 0.46
C ILE A 123 0.40 0.84 -0.43
N LYS A 124 1.41 0.40 -1.17
CA LYS A 124 2.20 1.18 -2.13
C LYS A 124 2.93 0.24 -3.10
N PRO A 125 3.43 0.72 -4.26
CA PRO A 125 4.11 -0.13 -5.24
C PRO A 125 5.27 -0.96 -4.68
N ASP A 126 6.06 -0.41 -3.75
CA ASP A 126 7.21 -1.07 -3.12
C ASP A 126 6.84 -2.36 -2.37
N ASN A 127 5.61 -2.43 -1.85
CA ASN A 127 5.12 -3.55 -1.06
C ASN A 127 4.35 -4.57 -1.91
N VAL A 128 4.25 -4.36 -3.23
CA VAL A 128 3.62 -5.29 -4.17
C VAL A 128 4.71 -5.96 -4.99
N LEU A 129 4.92 -7.24 -4.71
CA LEU A 129 6.00 -8.04 -5.27
C LEU A 129 5.50 -8.86 -6.46
N VAL A 130 6.36 -9.09 -7.45
CA VAL A 130 5.99 -9.76 -8.69
C VAL A 130 7.00 -10.82 -9.10
N ASN A 131 6.50 -11.87 -9.74
CA ASN A 131 7.33 -12.75 -10.58
C ASN A 131 7.02 -12.44 -12.04
N TYR A 132 8.07 -12.37 -12.85
CA TYR A 132 7.89 -12.12 -14.28
C TYR A 132 7.21 -13.33 -14.94
N GLY A 133 6.40 -13.04 -15.94
CA GLY A 133 5.70 -14.04 -16.74
C GLY A 133 6.44 -14.33 -18.04
N ASN A 134 5.68 -14.60 -19.10
CA ASN A 134 6.19 -14.87 -20.44
C ASN A 134 5.65 -13.81 -21.42
N ASP A 135 5.83 -14.03 -22.73
CA ASP A 135 5.42 -13.06 -23.76
C ASP A 135 3.91 -12.73 -23.74
N ALA A 136 3.06 -13.59 -23.16
CA ALA A 136 1.62 -13.37 -23.09
C ALA A 136 1.16 -12.51 -21.90
N ALA A 137 1.93 -12.47 -20.81
CA ALA A 137 1.62 -11.70 -19.61
C ALA A 137 2.91 -11.31 -18.90
N ARG A 138 3.08 -10.01 -18.60
CA ARG A 138 4.30 -9.51 -17.98
C ARG A 138 4.59 -10.15 -16.63
N PHE A 139 3.55 -10.51 -15.87
CA PHE A 139 3.67 -11.10 -14.54
C PHE A 139 2.95 -12.44 -14.47
N SER A 140 3.60 -13.42 -13.83
CA SER A 140 3.02 -14.73 -13.52
C SER A 140 2.39 -14.76 -12.13
N GLU A 141 2.98 -14.03 -11.17
CA GLU A 141 2.50 -13.92 -9.80
C GLU A 141 2.60 -12.47 -9.32
N VAL A 142 1.65 -12.06 -8.48
CA VAL A 142 1.65 -10.78 -7.77
C VAL A 142 1.26 -11.06 -6.32
N GLN A 143 2.10 -10.62 -5.38
CA GLN A 143 1.90 -10.86 -3.94
C GLN A 143 2.11 -9.57 -3.15
N LEU A 144 1.15 -9.25 -2.30
CA LEU A 144 1.29 -8.19 -1.30
C LEU A 144 2.23 -8.66 -0.18
N GLY A 145 3.22 -7.84 0.17
CA GLY A 145 4.20 -8.11 1.21
C GLY A 145 4.28 -6.99 2.25
N ASP A 146 5.23 -7.14 3.17
CA ASP A 146 5.47 -6.26 4.31
C ASP A 146 4.30 -6.14 5.29
N CYS A 147 4.01 -7.24 6.01
CA CYS A 147 3.01 -7.24 7.06
C CYS A 147 3.53 -6.73 8.42
N GLY A 148 4.65 -6.01 8.44
CA GLY A 148 5.32 -5.55 9.67
C GLY A 148 4.47 -4.58 10.50
N ASP A 149 3.66 -3.75 9.83
CA ASP A 149 2.80 -2.74 10.46
C ASP A 149 1.30 -3.06 10.36
N VAL A 150 0.95 -4.21 9.77
CA VAL A 150 -0.45 -4.68 9.71
C VAL A 150 -1.00 -4.77 11.12
N CYS A 151 -2.17 -4.20 11.36
CA CYS A 151 -2.79 -4.23 12.68
C CYS A 151 -4.25 -4.66 12.60
N ARG A 152 -4.77 -5.18 13.72
CA ARG A 152 -6.21 -5.37 13.88
C ARG A 152 -6.81 -4.07 14.37
N VAL A 153 -7.81 -3.58 13.66
CA VAL A 153 -8.60 -2.44 14.13
C VAL A 153 -9.89 -2.99 14.71
N ASP A 154 -10.05 -2.88 16.03
CA ASP A 154 -11.33 -3.15 16.68
C ASP A 154 -12.30 -1.99 16.37
N PRO A 155 -13.45 -2.25 15.73
CA PRO A 155 -14.47 -1.23 15.45
C PRO A 155 -15.13 -0.65 16.73
N ASN A 156 -14.86 -1.21 17.90
CA ASN A 156 -15.31 -0.70 19.19
C ASN A 156 -14.20 -0.03 20.03
N ALA A 157 -12.94 -0.11 19.63
CA ALA A 157 -11.85 0.60 20.29
C ALA A 157 -11.88 2.11 20.00
N GLY A 158 -11.26 2.93 20.84
CA GLY A 158 -11.08 4.35 20.55
C GLY A 158 -10.22 4.60 19.29
N PRO A 159 -10.10 5.85 18.81
CA PRO A 159 -9.10 6.21 17.81
C PRO A 159 -7.72 5.72 18.25
N LEU A 160 -6.96 5.15 17.33
CA LEU A 160 -5.54 4.85 17.53
C LEU A 160 -4.77 6.19 17.52
N GLU A 161 -4.89 6.97 18.60
CA GLU A 161 -4.24 8.28 18.70
C GLU A 161 -2.73 8.17 18.48
N GLY A 162 -2.19 8.98 17.55
CA GLY A 162 -0.75 9.13 17.36
C GLY A 162 -0.09 8.08 16.46
N HIS A 163 -0.85 7.13 15.92
CA HIS A 163 -0.31 6.15 14.97
C HIS A 163 -0.32 6.69 13.53
N ILE A 164 0.75 7.38 13.16
CA ILE A 164 1.03 7.74 11.77
C ILE A 164 1.31 6.45 10.99
N ILE A 165 0.49 6.18 9.98
CA ILE A 165 0.57 4.95 9.18
C ILE A 165 0.91 5.22 7.71
N GLY A 166 1.64 4.30 7.10
CA GLY A 166 1.94 4.30 5.67
C GLY A 166 2.76 5.50 5.17
N ALA A 167 3.17 5.44 3.91
CA ALA A 167 3.83 6.55 3.23
C ALA A 167 2.84 7.70 2.93
N ALA A 168 3.25 8.95 3.20
CA ALA A 168 2.35 10.12 3.19
C ALA A 168 1.57 10.29 1.88
N VAL A 169 2.20 10.09 0.71
CA VAL A 169 1.55 10.24 -0.60
C VAL A 169 0.51 9.16 -0.92
N PHE A 170 0.47 8.07 -0.15
CA PHE A 170 -0.56 7.02 -0.26
C PHE A 170 -1.54 7.04 0.92
N ARG A 171 -1.26 7.81 1.98
CA ARG A 171 -2.04 7.82 3.22
C ARG A 171 -3.43 8.40 3.00
N SER A 172 -4.45 7.81 3.63
CA SER A 172 -5.83 8.29 3.55
C SER A 172 -6.06 9.63 4.26
N PRO A 173 -7.07 10.42 3.87
CA PRO A 173 -7.39 11.70 4.49
C PRO A 173 -7.72 11.57 5.97
N GLU A 174 -8.48 10.54 6.37
CA GLU A 174 -8.79 10.29 7.77
C GLU A 174 -7.55 9.98 8.60
N ALA A 175 -6.57 9.24 8.04
CA ALA A 175 -5.29 9.00 8.71
C ALA A 175 -4.40 10.25 8.72
N MET A 176 -4.45 11.10 7.69
CA MET A 176 -3.77 12.41 7.66
C MET A 176 -4.31 13.36 8.73
N LEU A 177 -5.62 13.33 8.97
CA LEU A 177 -6.31 14.15 9.97
C LEU A 177 -6.25 13.55 11.39
N ASN A 178 -5.57 12.41 11.57
CA ASN A 178 -5.53 11.66 12.82
C ASN A 178 -6.96 11.33 13.34
N LEU A 179 -7.89 11.11 12.42
CA LEU A 179 -9.21 10.58 12.71
C LEU A 179 -9.13 9.07 12.85
N ARG A 180 -10.22 8.48 13.35
CA ARG A 180 -10.35 7.02 13.38
C ARG A 180 -10.35 6.47 11.95
N TRP A 181 -9.53 5.45 11.74
CA TRP A 181 -9.41 4.75 10.47
C TRP A 181 -9.61 3.24 10.64
N GLY A 182 -9.77 2.54 9.51
CA GLY A 182 -10.00 1.10 9.45
C GLY A 182 -9.66 0.55 8.06
N THR A 183 -10.30 -0.55 7.65
CA THR A 183 -10.08 -1.15 6.32
C THR A 183 -10.26 -0.19 5.13
N PRO A 184 -11.12 0.85 5.16
CA PRO A 184 -11.20 1.82 4.06
C PRO A 184 -9.91 2.62 3.82
N THR A 185 -8.99 2.69 4.78
CA THR A 185 -7.66 3.29 4.56
C THR A 185 -6.90 2.55 3.48
N ASP A 186 -6.89 1.22 3.51
CA ASP A 186 -6.19 0.43 2.49
C ASP A 186 -6.81 0.62 1.12
N ILE A 187 -8.13 0.86 1.05
CA ILE A 187 -8.84 1.13 -0.21
C ILE A 187 -8.39 2.46 -0.81
N TRP A 188 -8.19 3.50 0.00
CA TRP A 188 -7.60 4.75 -0.47
C TRP A 188 -6.16 4.55 -0.95
N SER A 189 -5.33 3.88 -0.15
CA SER A 189 -3.94 3.60 -0.51
C SER A 189 -3.83 2.75 -1.78
N PHE A 190 -4.77 1.82 -2.00
CA PHE A 190 -4.93 1.08 -3.25
C PHE A 190 -5.26 2.01 -4.43
N GLY A 191 -6.21 2.93 -4.28
CA GLY A 191 -6.53 3.90 -5.34
C GLY A 191 -5.35 4.81 -5.70
N ALA A 192 -4.62 5.32 -4.70
CA ALA A 192 -3.39 6.08 -4.91
C ALA A 192 -2.29 5.25 -5.61
N THR A 193 -2.15 3.97 -5.23
CA THR A 193 -1.25 3.03 -5.89
C THR A 193 -1.64 2.78 -7.35
N LEU A 194 -2.93 2.56 -7.63
CA LEU A 194 -3.45 2.35 -8.97
C LEU A 194 -3.17 3.56 -9.88
N ILE A 195 -3.43 4.77 -9.38
CA ILE A 195 -3.09 6.01 -10.08
C ILE A 195 -1.58 6.08 -10.36
N SER A 196 -0.72 5.77 -9.39
CA SER A 196 0.73 5.76 -9.61
C SER A 196 1.16 4.78 -10.71
N LEU A 197 0.53 3.60 -10.78
CA LEU A 197 0.81 2.59 -11.82
C LEU A 197 0.30 3.01 -13.21
N ILE A 198 -0.84 3.70 -13.29
CA ILE A 198 -1.40 4.20 -14.54
C ILE A 198 -0.51 5.24 -15.19
N TRP A 199 0.14 6.13 -14.44
CA TRP A 199 1.09 7.10 -15.01
C TRP A 199 2.53 6.55 -15.07
N GLY A 200 2.91 5.69 -14.13
CA GLY A 200 4.23 5.06 -14.05
C GLY A 200 5.34 6.02 -13.62
N TYR A 201 6.60 5.57 -13.75
CA TYR A 201 7.79 6.40 -13.55
C TYR A 201 7.85 7.14 -12.20
N ASN A 202 7.41 6.50 -11.13
CA ASN A 202 7.40 7.02 -9.76
C ASN A 202 6.57 8.31 -9.63
N TRP A 203 5.57 8.49 -10.50
CA TRP A 203 4.66 9.61 -10.43
C TRP A 203 3.59 9.37 -9.36
N HIS A 204 3.31 10.39 -8.55
CA HIS A 204 2.35 10.33 -7.45
C HIS A 204 1.44 11.55 -7.48
N ILE A 205 0.14 11.34 -7.60
CA ILE A 205 -0.87 12.40 -7.71
C ILE A 205 -0.86 13.39 -6.53
N PHE A 206 -0.50 12.92 -5.34
CA PHE A 206 -0.48 13.74 -4.12
C PHE A 206 0.91 14.23 -3.70
N LYS A 207 1.96 13.98 -4.49
CA LYS A 207 3.30 14.50 -4.18
C LYS A 207 3.31 16.04 -4.28
N PRO A 208 3.72 16.78 -3.23
CA PRO A 208 3.92 18.22 -3.29
C PRO A 208 5.07 18.60 -4.23
N ASP A 209 4.95 19.72 -4.95
CA ASP A 209 5.86 20.05 -6.06
C ASP A 209 7.20 20.67 -5.62
N ASN A 210 7.37 21.08 -4.35
CA ASN A 210 8.59 21.76 -3.86
C ASN A 210 8.88 21.53 -2.37
N ILE A 211 8.42 20.41 -1.79
CA ILE A 211 8.58 20.13 -0.36
C ILE A 211 9.12 18.73 -0.21
N GLU A 212 10.19 18.60 0.54
CA GLU A 212 10.83 17.29 0.80
C GLU A 212 9.97 16.45 1.77
N PRO A 213 9.98 15.11 1.63
CA PRO A 213 9.14 14.22 2.45
C PRO A 213 9.33 14.33 3.97
N ASP A 214 10.48 14.82 4.43
CA ASP A 214 10.82 15.01 5.84
C ASP A 214 10.39 16.38 6.41
N HIS A 215 9.89 17.28 5.56
CA HIS A 215 9.40 18.59 5.98
C HIS A 215 8.09 18.47 6.78
N GLU A 216 7.96 19.27 7.85
CA GLU A 216 6.80 19.21 8.77
C GLU A 216 5.45 19.48 8.06
N GLU A 217 5.45 20.35 7.05
CA GLU A 217 4.26 20.68 6.27
C GLU A 217 3.91 19.66 5.17
N TYR A 218 4.77 18.67 4.91
CA TYR A 218 4.58 17.74 3.79
C TYR A 218 3.22 17.03 3.86
N GLY A 219 2.83 16.56 5.05
CA GLY A 219 1.53 15.91 5.27
C GLY A 219 0.33 16.84 5.02
N LEU A 220 0.43 18.10 5.43
CA LEU A 220 -0.62 19.09 5.19
C LEU A 220 -0.77 19.39 3.68
N GLN A 221 0.35 19.45 2.96
CA GLN A 221 0.37 19.73 1.52
C GLN A 221 -0.14 18.54 0.69
N VAL A 222 0.14 17.32 1.14
CA VAL A 222 -0.54 16.12 0.65
C VAL A 222 -2.05 16.26 0.85
N LEU A 223 -2.52 16.57 2.06
CA LEU A 223 -3.95 16.74 2.34
C LEU A 223 -4.60 17.84 1.47
N VAL A 224 -3.91 18.96 1.24
CA VAL A 224 -4.36 20.01 0.30
C VAL A 224 -4.58 19.44 -1.10
N LYS A 225 -3.66 18.60 -1.62
CA LYS A 225 -3.84 17.93 -2.92
C LYS A 225 -4.99 16.92 -2.89
N GLN A 226 -5.15 16.15 -1.81
CA GLN A 226 -6.26 15.19 -1.68
C GLN A 226 -7.61 15.90 -1.77
N VAL A 227 -7.77 16.99 -1.01
CA VAL A 227 -8.98 17.80 -1.00
C VAL A 227 -9.18 18.50 -2.35
N SER A 228 -8.15 19.16 -2.90
CA SER A 228 -8.33 19.92 -4.15
C SER A 228 -8.70 19.07 -5.37
N ILE A 229 -8.37 17.78 -5.33
CA ILE A 229 -8.59 16.82 -6.43
C ILE A 229 -9.86 16.00 -6.24
N PHE A 230 -10.14 15.50 -5.03
CA PHE A 230 -11.23 14.55 -4.77
C PHE A 230 -12.35 15.09 -3.88
N TRP A 231 -12.42 16.40 -3.67
CA TRP A 231 -13.53 17.00 -2.93
C TRP A 231 -14.88 16.81 -3.63
N ALA A 232 -15.82 16.18 -2.93
CA ALA A 232 -17.24 16.18 -3.25
C ALA A 232 -17.99 16.86 -2.11
N ILE A 233 -18.95 17.73 -2.46
CA ILE A 233 -19.75 18.53 -1.51
C ILE A 233 -20.59 17.65 -0.53
N SER A 234 -20.67 16.34 -0.75
CA SER A 234 -21.56 15.42 -0.03
C SER A 234 -20.99 14.78 1.24
N SER A 235 -19.68 14.86 1.49
CA SER A 235 -19.11 14.12 2.63
C SER A 235 -19.33 14.87 3.96
N ASN A 236 -20.23 14.34 4.78
CA ASN A 236 -20.51 14.77 6.15
C ASN A 236 -19.32 14.49 7.09
N PHE A 237 -18.12 14.97 6.78
CA PHE A 237 -16.96 14.91 7.67
C PHE A 237 -17.26 15.43 9.07
N LYS A 238 -18.22 16.36 9.18
CA LYS A 238 -18.75 16.87 10.45
C LYS A 238 -19.31 15.79 11.39
N GLU A 239 -19.70 14.62 10.87
CA GLU A 239 -20.19 13.51 11.68
C GLU A 239 -19.06 12.67 12.28
N ILE A 240 -17.87 12.71 11.70
CA ILE A 240 -16.74 11.85 12.09
C ILE A 240 -15.52 12.63 12.60
N ALA A 241 -15.51 13.96 12.44
CA ALA A 241 -14.44 14.86 12.86
C ALA A 241 -14.90 15.79 13.99
N ASP A 242 -14.02 16.00 14.98
CA ASP A 242 -14.22 16.98 16.04
C ASP A 242 -13.95 18.42 15.56
N GLU A 243 -14.14 19.40 16.45
CA GLU A 243 -13.93 20.83 16.13
C GLU A 243 -12.49 21.14 15.66
N GLU A 244 -11.49 20.46 16.20
CA GLU A 244 -10.09 20.66 15.82
C GLU A 244 -9.84 20.23 14.37
N ARG A 245 -10.27 19.00 14.01
CA ARG A 245 -10.08 18.46 12.65
C ARG A 245 -10.93 19.21 11.62
N LEU A 246 -12.13 19.67 12.01
CA LEU A 246 -12.94 20.57 11.17
C LEU A 246 -12.28 21.93 10.95
N GLY A 247 -11.58 22.46 11.96
CA GLY A 247 -10.76 23.66 11.84
C GLY A 247 -9.65 23.49 10.80
N ILE A 248 -8.93 22.36 10.83
CA ILE A 248 -7.89 22.02 9.84
C ILE A 248 -8.48 21.95 8.44
N LEU A 249 -9.58 21.22 8.24
CA LEU A 249 -10.26 21.12 6.94
C LEU A 249 -10.72 22.47 6.41
N THR A 250 -11.26 23.33 7.30
CA THR A 250 -11.67 24.69 6.93
C THR A 250 -10.48 25.53 6.47
N ALA A 251 -9.34 25.45 7.17
CA ALA A 251 -8.12 26.13 6.77
C ALA A 251 -7.60 25.64 5.41
N VAL A 252 -7.62 24.31 5.17
CA VAL A 252 -7.26 23.70 3.88
C VAL A 252 -8.17 24.21 2.75
N ILE A 253 -9.49 24.22 2.95
CA ILE A 253 -10.46 24.69 1.95
C ILE A 253 -10.25 26.18 1.64
N ASN A 254 -10.04 27.01 2.66
CA ASN A 254 -9.77 28.42 2.48
C ASN A 254 -8.47 28.62 1.68
N HIS A 255 -7.40 27.90 2.02
CA HIS A 255 -6.15 27.94 1.27
C HIS A 255 -6.33 27.56 -0.20
N ILE A 256 -7.09 26.50 -0.49
CA ILE A 256 -7.40 26.06 -1.87
C ILE A 256 -8.19 27.14 -2.62
N ASN A 257 -9.17 27.79 -1.97
CA ASN A 257 -9.96 28.86 -2.56
C ASN A 257 -9.11 30.08 -2.88
N ASP A 258 -8.32 30.55 -1.92
CA ASP A 258 -7.48 31.74 -2.03
C ASP A 258 -6.45 31.58 -3.15
N ASN A 259 -5.94 30.37 -3.35
CA ASN A 259 -4.93 30.04 -4.36
C ASN A 259 -5.52 29.41 -5.64
N LYS A 260 -6.84 29.30 -5.76
CA LYS A 260 -7.56 28.73 -6.93
C LYS A 260 -7.05 27.33 -7.33
N MET A 261 -6.84 26.46 -6.34
CA MET A 261 -6.17 25.16 -6.53
C MET A 261 -7.10 24.01 -6.92
N TRP A 262 -8.41 24.24 -7.04
CA TRP A 262 -9.39 23.19 -7.39
C TRP A 262 -9.08 22.53 -8.74
N LYS A 263 -8.85 21.22 -8.72
CA LYS A 263 -8.57 20.38 -9.90
C LYS A 263 -9.32 19.05 -9.79
N PRO A 264 -10.66 19.05 -9.89
CA PRO A 264 -11.47 17.85 -9.69
C PRO A 264 -11.06 16.70 -10.61
N PHE A 265 -10.85 15.51 -10.06
CA PHE A 265 -10.41 14.34 -10.83
C PHE A 265 -11.41 13.91 -11.91
N SER A 266 -12.72 14.09 -11.71
CA SER A 266 -13.76 13.89 -12.74
C SER A 266 -13.47 14.60 -14.05
N ARG A 267 -12.77 15.73 -13.99
CA ARG A 267 -12.41 16.56 -15.14
C ARG A 267 -10.99 16.32 -15.65
N ALA A 268 -10.29 15.33 -15.10
CA ALA A 268 -8.97 14.96 -15.58
C ALA A 268 -9.09 14.38 -16.99
N GLU A 269 -8.32 14.93 -17.92
CA GLU A 269 -8.17 14.44 -19.29
C GLU A 269 -6.69 14.20 -19.54
N ASP A 270 -6.33 12.95 -19.84
CA ASP A 270 -4.96 12.53 -20.12
C ASP A 270 -5.04 11.34 -21.10
N VAL A 271 -4.04 11.20 -21.97
CA VAL A 271 -3.94 10.05 -22.90
C VAL A 271 -3.78 8.73 -22.15
N GLU A 272 -3.26 8.79 -20.94
CA GLU A 272 -3.02 7.64 -20.08
C GLU A 272 -4.22 7.25 -19.21
N LEU A 273 -5.31 8.03 -19.22
CA LEU A 273 -6.47 7.83 -18.37
C LEU A 273 -7.74 7.59 -19.22
N SER A 274 -8.17 6.33 -19.31
CA SER A 274 -9.44 6.00 -19.94
C SER A 274 -10.65 6.52 -19.13
N GLU A 275 -11.83 6.53 -19.76
CA GLU A 275 -13.07 6.88 -19.04
C GLU A 275 -13.39 5.83 -17.95
N GLU A 276 -13.14 4.56 -18.26
CA GLU A 276 -13.30 3.42 -17.36
C GLU A 276 -12.38 3.53 -16.14
N ASP A 277 -11.10 3.85 -16.35
CA ASP A 277 -10.14 4.08 -15.26
C ASP A 277 -10.61 5.22 -14.35
N ARG A 278 -11.04 6.34 -14.96
CA ARG A 278 -11.51 7.50 -14.23
C ARG A 278 -12.72 7.16 -13.37
N ASN A 279 -13.71 6.48 -13.95
CA ASN A 279 -14.92 6.06 -13.24
C ASN A 279 -14.60 5.11 -12.08
N PHE A 280 -13.68 4.16 -12.29
CA PHE A 280 -13.25 3.24 -11.23
C PHE A 280 -12.51 3.97 -10.10
N ILE A 281 -11.58 4.86 -10.44
CA ILE A 281 -10.85 5.69 -9.47
C ILE A 281 -11.80 6.59 -8.68
N GLU A 282 -12.80 7.21 -9.33
CA GLU A 282 -13.77 8.06 -8.64
C GLU A 282 -14.69 7.28 -7.68
N LYS A 283 -14.95 6.00 -7.94
CA LYS A 283 -15.64 5.10 -6.98
C LYS A 283 -14.79 4.86 -5.74
N ILE A 284 -13.47 4.72 -5.89
CA ILE A 284 -12.51 4.40 -4.81
C ILE A 284 -12.13 5.65 -3.98
N MET A 285 -11.79 6.73 -4.66
CA MET A 285 -11.16 7.93 -4.08
C MET A 285 -12.19 8.86 -3.45
N LYS A 286 -12.84 8.39 -2.39
CA LYS A 286 -13.76 9.18 -1.56
C LYS A 286 -13.04 9.73 -0.34
N LEU A 287 -13.21 11.01 -0.05
CA LEU A 287 -12.64 11.60 1.15
C LEU A 287 -13.24 10.95 2.41
N ASP A 288 -14.57 10.81 2.48
CA ASP A 288 -15.22 10.10 3.58
C ASP A 288 -14.96 8.59 3.45
N PRO A 289 -14.32 7.94 4.43
CA PRO A 289 -14.02 6.51 4.37
C PRO A 289 -15.28 5.62 4.31
N ARG A 290 -16.45 6.12 4.74
CA ARG A 290 -17.73 5.37 4.73
C ARG A 290 -18.31 5.22 3.33
N ASP A 291 -17.93 6.10 2.41
CA ASP A 291 -18.39 6.09 1.02
C ASP A 291 -17.51 5.19 0.13
N ARG A 292 -16.41 4.64 0.66
CA ARG A 292 -15.51 3.77 -0.10
C ARG A 292 -16.07 2.35 -0.15
N PRO A 293 -16.09 1.70 -1.33
CA PRO A 293 -16.42 0.29 -1.43
C PRO A 293 -15.36 -0.58 -0.73
N THR A 294 -15.77 -1.76 -0.29
CA THR A 294 -14.86 -2.78 0.24
C THR A 294 -14.02 -3.40 -0.89
N ALA A 295 -12.88 -4.02 -0.53
CA ALA A 295 -12.06 -4.75 -1.50
C ALA A 295 -12.86 -5.86 -2.22
N LYS A 296 -13.79 -6.51 -1.50
CA LYS A 296 -14.66 -7.55 -2.04
C LYS A 296 -15.66 -7.00 -3.08
N GLU A 297 -16.22 -5.82 -2.85
CA GLU A 297 -17.12 -5.16 -3.79
C GLU A 297 -16.37 -4.70 -5.05
N LEU A 298 -15.18 -4.12 -4.87
CA LEU A 298 -14.32 -3.68 -5.99
C LEU A 298 -13.93 -4.84 -6.92
N LEU A 299 -13.70 -6.05 -6.39
CA LEU A 299 -13.41 -7.24 -7.20
C LEU A 299 -14.54 -7.64 -8.15
N GLN A 300 -15.76 -7.13 -7.94
CA GLN A 300 -16.92 -7.36 -8.80
C GLN A 300 -17.19 -6.20 -9.76
N ASP A 301 -16.37 -5.14 -9.74
CA ASP A 301 -16.57 -3.96 -10.58
C ASP A 301 -16.33 -4.26 -12.07
N GLU A 302 -17.12 -3.61 -12.93
CA GLU A 302 -17.07 -3.76 -14.38
C GLU A 302 -15.74 -3.31 -14.99
N TRP A 303 -14.97 -2.47 -14.29
CA TRP A 303 -13.63 -2.03 -14.71
C TRP A 303 -12.70 -3.21 -15.03
N PHE A 304 -12.84 -4.33 -14.31
CA PHE A 304 -12.06 -5.54 -14.57
C PHE A 304 -12.44 -6.30 -15.84
N GLY A 305 -13.58 -5.97 -16.46
CA GLY A 305 -14.10 -6.57 -17.69
C GLY A 305 -14.06 -5.67 -18.91
N SER A 306 -13.72 -4.38 -18.77
CA SER A 306 -13.48 -3.50 -19.92
C SER A 306 -12.21 -3.91 -20.65
N ALA A 307 -12.20 -3.72 -21.97
CA ALA A 307 -11.18 -4.21 -22.90
C ALA A 307 -10.04 -3.22 -23.09
#